data_AF-A0A1I6L504-F1
#
_entry.id   AF-A0A1I6L504-F1
#
_cell.length_a   1.000
_cell.length_b   1.000
_cell.length_c   1.000
_cell.angle_alpha   90.00
_cell.angle_beta   90.00
_cell.angle_gamma   90.00
#
_symmetry.space_group_name_H-M   'P 1'
#
loop_
_entity.id
_entity.type
_entity.pdbx_description
1 polymer ?
#
loop_
_entity_poly.entity_id
_entity_poly.type
_entity_poly.pdbx_seq_one_letter_code
_entity_poly.pdbx_strand_id
1 'polypeptide(L)' 'MDKEYVIKINLTPAHHDNPHEPYFWCILGYHDNWCNEGSGWSATPESAFQDALDYYNRCQGDKSSP' A
#
# COMPACT_ATOMS: atom_id res chain seq x y z
N MET A 1 2.38 11.58 -19.12
CA MET A 1 1.50 11.72 -17.95
C MET A 1 2.36 11.51 -16.72
N ASP A 2 2.23 12.41 -15.75
CA ASP A 2 2.85 12.18 -14.44
C ASP A 2 2.18 10.96 -13.80
N LYS A 3 2.97 10.09 -13.17
CA LYS A 3 2.44 8.89 -12.51
C LYS A 3 1.75 9.32 -11.22
N GLU A 4 0.47 8.98 -11.07
CA GLU A 4 -0.29 9.24 -9.86
C GLU A 4 -0.37 7.97 -9.01
N TYR A 5 -0.17 8.12 -7.70
CA TYR A 5 -0.27 7.03 -6.73
C TYR A 5 -1.13 7.47 -5.54
N VAL A 6 -1.98 6.58 -5.06
CA VAL A 6 -2.77 6.74 -3.84
C VAL A 6 -2.39 5.65 -2.86
N ILE A 7 -2.04 6.03 -1.64
CA ILE A 7 -1.89 5.09 -0.51
C ILE A 7 -3.16 5.17 0.32
N LYS A 8 -3.80 4.02 0.54
CA LYS A 8 -4.95 3.89 1.43
C LYS A 8 -4.58 2.98 2.60
N ILE A 9 -4.85 3.44 3.81
CA ILE A 9 -4.64 2.70 5.05
C ILE A 9 -5.94 2.71 5.83
N ASN A 10 -6.38 1.53 6.25
CA ASN A 10 -7.52 1.40 7.15
C ASN A 10 -7.02 1.61 8.58
N LEU A 11 -7.48 2.67 9.25
CA LEU A 11 -7.11 2.99 10.64
C LEU A 11 -7.93 2.22 11.69
N THR A 12 -8.87 1.40 11.23
CA THR A 12 -9.77 0.60 12.06
C THR A 12 -9.79 -0.83 11.53
N PRO A 13 -9.60 -1.84 12.40
CA PRO A 13 -9.83 -3.24 12.06
C PRO A 13 -11.23 -3.44 11.48
N ALA A 14 -11.39 -4.10 10.34
CA ALA A 14 -12.70 -4.71 10.09
C ALA A 14 -12.81 -5.99 10.91
N HIS A 15 -13.99 -6.25 11.46
CA HIS A 15 -14.28 -7.41 12.31
C HIS A 15 -14.18 -8.76 11.57
N HIS A 16 -14.02 -8.73 10.24
CA HIS A 16 -13.82 -9.88 9.38
C HIS A 16 -12.37 -10.00 8.84
N ASP A 17 -11.49 -9.08 9.21
CA ASP A 17 -10.12 -9.01 8.69
C ASP A 17 -9.18 -9.94 9.45
N ASN A 18 -7.90 -9.97 9.02
CA ASN A 18 -6.86 -10.79 9.61
C ASN A 18 -6.77 -10.58 11.14
N PRO A 19 -7.00 -11.63 11.96
CA PRO A 19 -7.09 -11.48 13.42
C PRO A 19 -5.75 -11.17 14.09
N HIS A 20 -4.63 -11.38 13.39
CA HIS A 20 -3.28 -11.09 13.89
C HIS A 20 -2.76 -9.74 13.41
N GLU A 21 -3.17 -9.29 12.22
CA GLU A 21 -2.71 -8.06 11.57
C GLU A 21 -3.91 -7.31 10.97
N PRO A 22 -4.68 -6.58 11.79
CA PRO A 22 -6.01 -6.14 11.38
C PRO A 22 -6.01 -4.86 10.51
N TYR A 23 -4.85 -4.23 10.31
CA TYR A 23 -4.76 -2.96 9.60
C TYR A 23 -4.35 -3.19 8.15
N PHE A 24 -5.34 -3.11 7.27
CA PHE A 24 -5.11 -3.21 5.82
C PHE A 24 -4.46 -1.94 5.27
N TRP A 25 -3.53 -2.12 4.33
CA TRP A 25 -3.04 -1.06 3.47
C TRP A 25 -3.03 -1.49 2.00
N CYS A 26 -3.17 -0.53 1.11
CA CYS A 26 -2.95 -0.74 -0.32
C CYS A 26 -2.42 0.51 -1.03
N ILE A 27 -1.80 0.27 -2.18
CA ILE A 27 -1.34 1.31 -3.10
C ILE A 27 -2.07 1.12 -4.42
N LEU A 28 -2.65 2.21 -4.91
CA LEU A 28 -3.27 2.28 -6.22
C LEU A 28 -2.39 3.14 -7.13
N GLY A 29 -2.06 2.64 -8.31
CA GLY A 29 -1.40 3.40 -9.37
C GLY A 29 -2.39 3.77 -10.46
N TYR A 30 -2.28 4.99 -10.99
CA TYR A 30 -3.05 5.40 -12.16
C TYR A 30 -2.21 5.23 -13.43
N HIS A 31 -2.71 4.38 -14.33
CA HIS A 31 -2.20 4.25 -15.70
C HIS A 31 -3.27 4.74 -16.67
N ASP A 32 -4.11 3.82 -17.15
CA ASP A 32 -5.35 4.13 -17.89
C ASP A 32 -6.60 4.10 -16.98
N ASN A 33 -6.47 3.44 -15.82
CA ASN A 33 -7.45 3.38 -14.74
C ASN A 33 -6.70 3.15 -13.41
N TRP A 34 -7.41 3.23 -12.28
CA TRP A 34 -6.88 2.89 -10.97
C TRP A 34 -6.71 1.38 -10.81
N CYS A 35 -5.46 0.95 -10.61
CA CYS A 35 -5.11 -0.45 -10.43
C CYS A 35 -4.42 -0.66 -9.07
N ASN A 36 -4.67 -1.81 -8.44
CA ASN A 36 -3.92 -2.19 -7.24
C ASN A 36 -2.50 -2.60 -7.64
N GLU A 37 -1.52 -1.84 -7.14
CA GLU A 37 -0.09 -2.08 -7.37
C GLU A 37 0.54 -2.87 -6.23
N GLY A 38 -0.08 -2.86 -5.05
CA GLY A 38 0.37 -3.58 -3.86
C GLY A 38 -0.64 -3.48 -2.74
N SER A 39 -0.62 -4.46 -1.84
CA SER A 39 -1.42 -4.46 -0.62
C SER A 39 -0.84 -5.40 0.43
N GLY A 40 -1.27 -5.20 1.68
CA GLY A 40 -0.85 -6.01 2.80
C GLY A 40 -1.67 -5.74 4.06
N TRP A 41 -1.24 -6.40 5.13
CA TRP A 41 -1.84 -6.35 6.46
C TRP A 41 -0.72 -6.09 7.47
N SER A 42 -1.01 -5.29 8.49
CA SER A 42 -0.04 -4.98 9.54
C SER A 42 -0.70 -4.91 10.92
N ALA A 43 0.12 -5.02 11.97
CA ALA A 43 -0.35 -5.11 13.35
C ALA A 43 -0.84 -3.76 13.93
N THR A 44 -0.38 -2.62 13.39
CA THR A 44 -0.81 -1.27 13.78
C THR A 44 -0.99 -0.36 12.55
N PRO A 45 -1.76 0.74 12.65
CA PRO A 45 -1.87 1.72 11.56
C PRO A 45 -0.54 2.31 11.11
N GLU A 46 0.37 2.56 12.06
CA GLU A 46 1.71 3.11 11.78
C GLU A 46 2.57 2.10 11.02
N SER A 47 2.51 0.82 11.39
CA SER A 47 3.18 -0.23 10.63
C SER A 47 2.59 -0.37 9.22
N ALA A 48 1.27 -0.27 9.07
CA ALA A 48 0.61 -0.31 7.76
C ALA A 48 1.02 0.89 6.88
N PHE A 49 1.19 2.07 7.47
CA PHE A 49 1.75 3.24 6.78
C PHE A 49 3.20 3.00 6.34
N GLN A 50 4.04 2.49 7.24
CA GLN A 50 5.45 2.24 6.93
C GLN A 50 5.60 1.17 5.85
N ASP A 51 4.85 0.07 5.91
CA ASP A 51 4.88 -1.00 4.93
C ASP A 51 4.46 -0.51 3.53
N ALA A 52 3.41 0.32 3.47
CA ALA A 52 2.97 0.96 2.22
C ALA A 52 4.03 1.93 1.68
N LEU A 53 4.65 2.75 2.54
CA LEU A 53 5.72 3.67 2.12
C LEU A 53 6.95 2.91 1.61
N ASP A 54 7.35 1.84 2.28
CA ASP A 54 8.46 0.99 1.87
C ASP A 54 8.18 0.31 0.53
N TYR A 55 6.95 -0.17 0.33
CA TYR A 55 6.53 -0.72 -0.96
C TYR A 55 6.59 0.33 -2.07
N TYR A 56 6.05 1.52 -1.84
CA TYR A 56 6.13 2.63 -2.79
C TYR A 56 7.58 2.94 -3.16
N ASN A 57 8.47 3.07 -2.17
CA ASN A 57 9.88 3.37 -2.39
C ASN A 57 10.60 2.28 -3.19
N ARG A 58 10.30 1.00 -2.94
CA ARG A 58 10.81 -0.11 -3.78
C ARG A 58 10.35 0.02 -5.22
N CYS A 59 9.07 0.31 -5.46
CA CYS A 59 8.54 0.49 -6.82
C CYS A 59 9.15 1.71 -7.57
N GLN A 60 9.66 2.71 -6.84
CA GLN A 60 10.45 3.80 -7.42
C GLN A 60 11.91 3.40 -7.65
N GLY A 61 12.50 2.64 -6.73
CA GLY A 61 13.91 2.21 -6.77
C GLY A 61 14.22 1.13 -7.81
N ASP A 62 13.33 0.16 -8.03
CA ASP A 62 13.51 -0.92 -9.02
C ASP A 62 13.49 -0.43 -10.48
N LYS A 63 13.11 0.82 -10.73
CA LYS A 63 13.15 1.44 -12.07
C LYS A 63 14.53 2.04 -12.43
N SER A 64 15.56 1.75 -11.63
CA SER A 64 16.96 2.14 -11.89
C SER A 64 17.89 0.97 -12.27
N SER A 65 17.34 -0.19 -12.65
CA SER A 65 18.11 -1.23 -13.36
C SER A 65 17.98 -1.07 -14.89
N PRO A 66 19.10 -1.04 -15.63
CA PRO A 66 19.16 -0.71 -17.07
C PRO A 66 18.47 -1.73 -17.98
#